data_AF-A0A959XX48-F1
#
_entry.id   AF-A0A959XX48-F1
#
_cell.length_a   1.000
_cell.length_b   1.000
_cell.length_c   1.000
_cell.angle_alpha   90.00
_cell.angle_beta   90.00
_cell.angle_gamma   90.00
#
_symmetry.space_group_name_H-M   'P 1'
#
loop_
_entity.id
_entity.type
_entity.pdbx_description
1 polymer ?
#
loop_
_entity_poly.entity_id
_entity_poly.type
_entity_poly.pdbx_seq_one_letter_code
_entity_poly.pdbx_strand_id
1 'polypeptide(L)'
;VLSKGGAGLEPDDDGYLLAYEIYELDLRAQLAVLTACESGAGKEEAGEGIRSLGASFAYAGCPSMVVALWNIDEKTSAGIVTRFHELLRDGMAKHAALRQAKLEFLATAKDDLVHPYYWAGLVLIGDLEPVHLRRNWNPLWIAAIALALAAAGIVAWKGRKRSGLQY
;
A
#
# COMPACT_ATOMS: atom_id res chain seq x y z
N VAL A 1 14.63 0.97 12.15
CA VAL A 1 13.56 1.77 12.78
C VAL A 1 12.74 2.38 11.65
N LEU A 2 11.45 2.04 11.54
CA LEU A 2 10.53 2.68 10.59
C LEU A 2 9.84 3.85 11.29
N SER A 3 9.30 4.83 10.57
CA SER A 3 8.45 5.86 11.18
C SER A 3 6.98 5.46 11.05
N LYS A 4 6.23 5.51 12.15
CA LYS A 4 4.79 5.24 12.17
C LYS A 4 4.08 6.49 11.66
N GLY A 5 3.44 6.42 10.49
CA GLY A 5 2.78 7.56 9.83
C GLY A 5 1.53 8.11 10.55
N GLY A 6 1.28 7.72 11.79
CA GLY A 6 0.24 8.30 12.63
C GLY A 6 0.87 9.39 13.50
N ALA A 7 0.33 10.61 13.45
CA ALA A 7 0.64 11.60 14.49
C ALA A 7 0.41 10.92 15.85
N GLY A 8 1.42 10.90 16.73
CA GLY A 8 1.39 10.16 18.00
C GLY A 8 0.12 10.45 18.80
N LEU A 9 -0.85 9.54 18.71
CA LEU A 9 -2.15 9.64 19.38
C LEU A 9 -2.09 9.05 20.80
N GLU A 10 -1.00 8.39 21.17
CA GLU A 10 -0.75 7.85 22.51
C GLU A 10 0.47 8.54 23.15
N PRO A 11 0.43 8.86 24.46
CA PRO A 11 1.46 9.62 25.15
C PRO A 11 2.82 8.89 25.30
N ASP A 12 2.91 7.63 24.86
CA ASP A 12 4.11 6.80 24.82
C ASP A 12 4.51 6.37 23.39
N ASP A 13 3.85 6.94 22.37
CA ASP A 13 4.17 6.66 20.95
C ASP A 13 5.30 7.59 20.50
N ASP A 14 6.51 7.04 20.37
CA ASP A 14 7.72 7.77 19.97
C ASP A 14 7.78 8.07 18.46
N GLY A 15 6.74 7.69 17.70
CA GLY A 15 6.65 7.89 16.26
C GLY A 15 7.54 6.95 15.45
N TYR A 16 8.20 6.01 16.11
CA TYR A 16 9.00 4.97 15.51
C TYR A 16 8.27 3.63 15.56
N LEU A 17 8.65 2.73 14.66
CA LEU A 17 8.22 1.36 14.61
C LEU A 17 9.48 0.49 14.64
N LEU A 18 9.70 -0.09 15.80
CA LEU A 18 10.83 -0.94 16.14
C LEU A 18 10.54 -2.38 15.71
N ALA A 19 11.59 -3.14 15.40
CA ALA A 19 11.42 -4.49 14.86
C ALA A 19 10.63 -5.40 15.83
N TYR A 20 10.85 -5.27 17.15
CA TYR A 20 10.12 -6.03 18.17
C TYR A 20 8.62 -5.70 18.22
N GLU A 21 8.22 -4.46 17.91
CA GLU A 21 6.81 -4.07 17.84
C GLU A 21 6.13 -4.70 16.63
N ILE A 22 6.86 -4.84 15.51
CA ILE A 22 6.37 -5.53 14.31
C ILE A 22 6.12 -7.01 14.58
N TYR A 23 6.97 -7.66 15.40
CA TYR A 23 6.81 -9.07 15.79
C TYR A 23 5.50 -9.33 16.56
N GLU A 24 4.95 -8.32 17.24
CA GLU A 24 3.71 -8.44 18.01
C GLU A 24 2.45 -8.02 17.22
N LEU A 25 2.60 -7.53 15.98
CA LEU A 25 1.47 -7.15 15.13
C LEU A 25 0.81 -8.36 14.46
N ASP A 26 -0.50 -8.51 14.61
CA ASP A 26 -1.34 -9.36 13.76
C ASP A 26 -1.58 -8.66 12.40
N LEU A 27 -0.56 -8.68 11.54
CA LEU A 27 -0.57 -7.99 10.26
C LEU A 27 -1.50 -8.71 9.26
N ARG A 28 -2.74 -8.23 9.13
CA ARG A 28 -3.70 -8.65 8.09
C ARG A 28 -3.40 -8.04 6.71
N ALA A 29 -2.12 -7.87 6.38
CA ALA A 29 -1.68 -7.33 5.10
C ALA A 29 -1.30 -8.46 4.14
N GLN A 30 -1.89 -8.49 2.94
CA GLN A 30 -1.57 -9.48 1.90
C GLN A 30 -0.26 -9.18 1.17
N LEU A 31 0.27 -7.97 1.31
CA LEU A 31 1.48 -7.49 0.65
C LEU A 31 2.07 -6.31 1.43
N ALA A 32 3.36 -6.39 1.77
CA ALA A 32 4.14 -5.25 2.27
C ALA A 32 5.10 -4.74 1.18
N VAL A 33 5.24 -3.44 1.02
CA VAL A 33 6.21 -2.83 0.08
C VAL A 33 7.21 -2.02 0.89
N LEU A 34 8.45 -2.47 0.92
CA LEU A 34 9.54 -1.91 1.70
C LEU A 34 10.51 -1.21 0.75
N THR A 35 10.29 0.08 0.53
CA THR A 35 11.13 0.93 -0.35
C THR A 35 12.29 1.60 0.38
N ALA A 36 12.42 1.40 1.71
CA ALA A 36 13.54 1.96 2.47
C ALA A 36 14.85 1.24 2.14
N CYS A 37 15.90 2.03 1.94
CA CYS A 37 17.27 1.60 1.70
C CYS A 37 17.69 0.52 2.71
N GLU A 38 18.29 -0.58 2.23
CA GLU A 38 18.79 -1.70 3.04
C GLU A 38 17.75 -2.57 3.77
N SER A 39 16.44 -2.43 3.47
CA SER A 39 15.41 -3.29 4.10
C SER A 39 15.49 -4.78 3.73
N GLY A 40 16.17 -5.13 2.62
CA GLY A 40 16.52 -6.51 2.23
C GLY A 40 17.97 -6.91 2.53
N ALA A 41 18.89 -5.94 2.65
CA ALA A 41 20.28 -6.15 3.00
C ALA A 41 20.43 -6.07 4.53
N GLY A 42 19.98 -7.11 5.23
CA GLY A 42 20.21 -7.16 6.68
C GLY A 42 21.71 -7.10 7.01
N LYS A 43 22.05 -6.50 8.16
CA LYS A 43 23.40 -6.65 8.72
C LYS A 43 23.62 -8.12 9.08
N GLU A 44 24.72 -8.70 8.60
CA GLU A 44 25.17 -10.02 9.05
C GLU A 44 25.68 -9.92 10.49
N GLU A 45 24.79 -10.23 11.45
CA GLU A 45 25.19 -10.49 12.84
C GLU A 45 25.50 -11.99 12.94
N ALA A 46 26.76 -12.33 13.24
CA ALA A 46 27.21 -13.71 13.30
C ALA A 46 26.45 -14.47 14.41
N GLY A 47 25.61 -15.43 14.01
CA GLY A 47 24.90 -16.33 14.92
C GLY A 47 23.36 -16.23 14.92
N GLU A 48 22.75 -15.22 14.28
CA GLU A 48 21.28 -15.02 14.29
C GLU A 48 20.62 -15.01 12.89
N GLY A 49 21.41 -15.00 11.81
CA GLY A 49 20.90 -14.90 10.44
C GLY A 49 20.61 -13.46 10.01
N ILE A 50 20.07 -13.27 8.81
CA ILE A 50 19.78 -11.94 8.25
C ILE A 50 18.64 -11.30 9.05
N ARG A 51 18.95 -10.40 9.99
CA ARG A 51 17.98 -9.49 10.64
C ARG A 51 17.56 -8.39 9.67
N SER A 52 16.84 -8.77 8.61
CA SER A 52 16.23 -7.80 7.70
C SER A 52 14.86 -7.38 8.23
N LEU A 53 14.47 -6.15 7.95
CA LEU A 53 13.13 -5.66 8.22
C LEU A 53 12.08 -6.55 7.52
N GLY A 54 12.40 -7.08 6.34
CA GLY A 54 11.59 -8.08 5.65
C GLY A 54 11.35 -9.36 6.46
N ALA A 55 12.34 -9.84 7.23
CA ALA A 55 12.14 -11.00 8.10
C ALA A 55 11.11 -10.73 9.22
N SER A 56 11.11 -9.52 9.79
CA SER A 56 10.10 -9.11 10.78
C SER A 56 8.68 -9.05 10.18
N PHE A 57 8.52 -8.53 8.97
CA PHE A 57 7.22 -8.51 8.29
C PHE A 57 6.74 -9.92 7.88
N ALA A 58 7.66 -10.80 7.48
CA ALA A 58 7.34 -12.21 7.23
C ALA A 58 6.84 -12.89 8.51
N TYR A 59 7.53 -12.69 9.64
CA TYR A 59 7.15 -13.27 10.92
C TYR A 59 5.80 -12.74 11.41
N ALA A 60 5.52 -11.45 11.20
CA ALA A 60 4.24 -10.83 11.53
C ALA A 60 3.06 -11.33 10.67
N GLY A 61 3.29 -12.28 9.75
CA GLY A 61 2.24 -12.93 8.98
C GLY A 61 1.96 -12.31 7.62
N CYS A 62 2.83 -11.44 7.10
CA CYS A 62 2.67 -10.92 5.75
C CYS A 62 3.09 -11.99 4.71
N PRO A 63 2.17 -12.49 3.86
CA PRO A 63 2.45 -13.60 2.96
C PRO A 63 3.32 -13.20 1.77
N SER A 64 3.39 -11.90 1.44
CA SER A 64 4.16 -11.39 0.31
C SER A 64 4.81 -10.06 0.63
N MET A 65 6.02 -9.84 0.11
CA MET A 65 6.76 -8.59 0.33
C MET A 65 7.51 -8.18 -0.94
N VAL A 66 7.51 -6.88 -1.24
CA VAL A 66 8.43 -6.27 -2.21
C VAL A 66 9.52 -5.54 -1.45
N VAL A 67 10.77 -5.88 -1.72
CA VAL A 67 11.96 -5.32 -1.05
C VAL A 67 12.92 -4.72 -2.06
N ALA A 68 13.66 -3.67 -1.66
CA ALA A 68 14.80 -3.16 -2.40
C ALA A 68 16.10 -3.82 -1.92
N LEU A 69 16.83 -4.45 -2.84
CA LEU A 69 18.13 -5.09 -2.57
C LEU A 69 19.26 -4.10 -2.33
N TRP A 70 19.19 -2.92 -2.94
CA TRP A 70 20.14 -1.82 -2.81
C TRP A 70 19.43 -0.48 -2.87
N ASN A 71 20.15 0.61 -2.66
CA ASN A 71 19.61 1.96 -2.75
C ASN A 71 19.28 2.32 -4.21
N ILE A 72 18.00 2.37 -4.55
CA ILE A 72 17.51 2.78 -5.88
C ILE A 72 17.10 4.25 -5.78
N ASP A 73 17.33 5.01 -6.84
CA ASP A 73 16.81 6.37 -6.95
C ASP A 73 15.30 6.44 -6.59
N GLU A 74 14.95 7.39 -5.74
CA GLU A 74 13.61 7.51 -5.15
C GLU A 74 12.54 7.73 -6.21
N LYS A 75 12.81 8.58 -7.22
CA LYS A 75 11.85 8.87 -8.29
C LYS A 75 11.58 7.63 -9.13
N THR A 76 12.64 6.88 -9.42
CA THR A 76 12.56 5.66 -10.22
C THR A 76 11.79 4.56 -9.48
N SER A 77 12.17 4.30 -8.24
CA SER A 77 11.50 3.29 -7.41
C SER A 77 10.03 3.65 -7.16
N ALA A 78 9.72 4.92 -6.87
CA ALA A 78 8.36 5.39 -6.72
C ALA A 78 7.53 5.20 -8.00
N GLY A 79 8.10 5.45 -9.18
CA GLY A 79 7.44 5.22 -10.46
C GLY A 79 7.07 3.74 -10.68
N ILE A 80 8.01 2.83 -10.46
CA ILE A 80 7.78 1.39 -10.61
C ILE A 80 6.75 0.90 -9.58
N VAL A 81 6.88 1.32 -8.31
CA VAL A 81 5.97 0.91 -7.23
C VAL A 81 4.56 1.45 -7.45
N THR A 82 4.41 2.70 -7.89
CA THR A 82 3.10 3.29 -8.22
C THR A 82 2.42 2.48 -9.31
N ARG A 83 3.14 2.18 -10.40
CA ARG A 83 2.59 1.40 -11.49
C ARG A 83 2.25 -0.04 -11.08
N PHE A 84 3.09 -0.63 -10.26
CA PHE A 84 2.83 -1.94 -9.64
C PHE A 84 1.52 -1.94 -8.84
N HIS A 85 1.26 -0.91 -8.01
CA HIS A 85 0.01 -0.79 -7.27
C HIS A 85 -1.23 -0.64 -8.16
N GLU A 86 -1.12 0.10 -9.27
CA GLU A 86 -2.21 0.21 -10.25
C GLU A 86 -2.57 -1.16 -10.85
N LEU A 87 -1.56 -1.91 -11.30
CA LEU A 87 -1.76 -3.23 -11.90
C LEU A 87 -2.33 -4.24 -10.90
N LEU A 88 -1.92 -4.16 -9.63
CA LEU A 88 -2.53 -4.95 -8.55
C LEU A 88 -4.01 -4.61 -8.35
N ARG A 89 -4.36 -3.32 -8.39
CA ARG A 89 -5.75 -2.87 -8.28
C ARG A 89 -6.62 -3.39 -9.43
N ASP A 90 -6.02 -3.54 -10.60
CA ASP A 90 -6.66 -4.10 -11.79
C ASP A 90 -6.79 -5.64 -11.73
N GLY A 91 -6.37 -6.28 -10.64
CA GLY A 91 -6.51 -7.71 -10.38
C GLY A 91 -5.37 -8.56 -10.90
N MET A 92 -4.27 -7.95 -11.36
CA MET A 92 -3.09 -8.69 -11.81
C MET A 92 -2.39 -9.38 -10.63
N ALA A 93 -1.85 -10.58 -10.88
CA ALA A 93 -1.07 -11.30 -9.90
C ALA A 93 0.22 -10.54 -9.54
N LYS A 94 0.69 -10.63 -8.28
CA LYS A 94 1.80 -9.81 -7.76
C LYS A 94 3.07 -9.91 -8.62
N HIS A 95 3.45 -11.12 -9.00
CA HIS A 95 4.62 -11.37 -9.84
C HIS A 95 4.49 -10.75 -11.25
N ALA A 96 3.32 -10.91 -11.88
CA ALA A 96 3.03 -10.36 -13.19
C ALA A 96 2.99 -8.82 -13.15
N ALA A 97 2.38 -8.25 -12.11
CA ALA A 97 2.29 -6.81 -11.89
C ALA A 97 3.68 -6.18 -11.74
N LEU A 98 4.57 -6.76 -10.92
CA LEU A 98 5.91 -6.22 -10.73
C LEU A 98 6.75 -6.32 -12.01
N ARG A 99 6.65 -7.45 -12.72
CA ARG A 99 7.31 -7.62 -14.02
C ARG A 99 6.83 -6.59 -15.03
N GLN A 100 5.51 -6.42 -15.15
CA GLN A 100 4.91 -5.48 -16.09
C GLN A 100 5.29 -4.04 -15.76
N ALA A 101 5.26 -3.64 -14.49
CA ALA A 101 5.69 -2.31 -14.06
C ALA A 101 7.16 -2.01 -14.45
N LYS A 102 8.06 -2.99 -14.29
CA LYS A 102 9.46 -2.86 -14.72
C LYS A 102 9.61 -2.75 -16.24
N LEU A 103 8.82 -3.54 -17.00
CA LEU A 103 8.85 -3.48 -18.47
C LEU A 103 8.34 -2.13 -18.98
N GLU A 104 7.28 -1.59 -18.38
CA GLU A 104 6.74 -0.28 -18.75
C GLU A 104 7.70 0.86 -18.38
N PHE A 105 8.40 0.74 -17.25
CA PHE A 105 9.50 1.65 -16.92
C PHE A 105 10.60 1.57 -17.98
N LEU A 106 11.07 0.37 -18.33
CA LEU A 106 12.11 0.18 -19.35
C LEU A 106 11.70 0.69 -20.74
N ALA A 107 10.42 0.62 -21.10
CA ALA A 107 9.91 1.13 -22.36
C ALA A 107 9.93 2.66 -22.45
N THR A 108 9.93 3.36 -21.30
CA THR A 108 9.89 4.82 -21.21
C THR A 108 11.21 5.44 -20.70
N ALA A 109 12.08 4.62 -20.11
CA ALA A 109 13.39 5.02 -19.63
C ALA A 109 14.28 5.51 -20.78
N LYS A 110 15.07 6.54 -20.48
CA LYS A 110 16.06 7.13 -21.38
C LYS A 110 17.43 7.09 -20.72
N ASP A 111 18.46 7.04 -21.56
CA ASP A 111 19.86 7.17 -21.15
C ASP A 111 20.23 6.19 -20.01
N ASP A 112 20.82 6.71 -18.94
CA ASP A 112 21.35 5.93 -17.82
C ASP A 112 20.28 5.17 -17.03
N LEU A 113 19.00 5.57 -17.11
CA LEU A 113 17.91 4.93 -16.38
C LEU A 113 17.59 3.50 -16.87
N VAL A 114 18.08 3.11 -18.05
CA VAL A 114 17.96 1.73 -18.57
C VAL A 114 18.84 0.76 -17.77
N HIS A 115 19.87 1.29 -17.10
CA HIS A 115 20.83 0.47 -16.37
C HIS A 115 20.14 -0.36 -15.26
N PRO A 116 20.46 -1.66 -15.11
CA PRO A 116 19.83 -2.56 -14.13
C PRO A 116 19.80 -2.04 -12.70
N TYR A 117 20.75 -1.17 -12.34
CA TYR A 117 20.79 -0.47 -11.06
C TYR A 117 19.44 0.16 -10.68
N TYR A 118 18.70 0.70 -11.65
CA TYR A 118 17.48 1.46 -11.41
C TYR A 118 16.21 0.62 -11.23
N TRP A 119 16.16 -0.61 -11.73
CA TRP A 119 14.92 -1.41 -11.75
C TRP A 119 15.08 -2.85 -11.25
N ALA A 120 16.31 -3.40 -11.30
CA ALA A 120 16.54 -4.80 -10.93
C ALA A 120 16.50 -5.02 -9.42
N GLY A 121 16.76 -3.97 -8.62
CA GLY A 121 16.84 -4.09 -7.16
C GLY A 121 15.51 -4.32 -6.45
N LEU A 122 14.36 -4.10 -7.10
CA LEU A 122 13.05 -4.39 -6.52
C LEU A 122 12.69 -5.87 -6.71
N VAL A 123 12.56 -6.64 -5.63
CA VAL A 123 12.27 -8.08 -5.69
C VAL A 123 11.02 -8.40 -4.88
N LEU A 124 10.18 -9.28 -5.43
CA LEU A 124 9.02 -9.85 -4.76
C LEU A 124 9.41 -11.18 -4.09
N ILE A 125 9.05 -11.35 -2.83
CA ILE A 125 9.28 -12.53 -2.01
C ILE A 125 7.94 -12.98 -1.41
N GLY A 126 7.70 -14.30 -1.36
CA GLY A 126 6.50 -14.88 -0.76
C GLY A 126 5.45 -15.28 -1.79
N ASP A 127 4.18 -15.17 -1.43
CA ASP A 127 3.05 -15.55 -2.27
C ASP A 127 2.95 -14.65 -3.51
N LEU A 128 2.66 -15.26 -4.66
CA LEU A 128 2.64 -14.62 -5.96
C LEU A 128 1.22 -14.35 -6.48
N GLU A 129 0.19 -14.83 -5.77
CA GLU A 129 -1.22 -14.70 -6.16
C GLU A 129 -1.71 -13.24 -6.17
N PRO A 130 -2.81 -12.93 -6.88
CA PRO A 130 -3.41 -11.60 -6.87
C PRO A 130 -3.79 -11.13 -5.46
N VAL A 131 -3.68 -9.82 -5.22
CA VAL A 131 -4.19 -9.24 -3.98
C VAL A 131 -5.72 -9.19 -4.05
N HIS A 132 -6.38 -9.93 -3.16
CA HIS A 132 -7.82 -9.86 -2.99
C HIS A 132 -8.16 -8.59 -2.21
N LEU A 133 -8.28 -7.46 -2.91
CA LEU A 133 -8.77 -6.22 -2.32
C LEU A 133 -10.22 -6.44 -1.88
N ARG A 134 -10.42 -6.66 -0.57
CA ARG A 134 -11.73 -6.92 0.02
C ARG A 134 -12.58 -5.65 -0.07
N ARG A 135 -13.26 -5.46 -1.20
CA ARG A 135 -14.16 -4.33 -1.46
C ARG A 135 -15.45 -4.53 -0.67
N ASN A 136 -15.44 -4.13 0.61
CA ASN A 136 -16.61 -4.17 1.50
C ASN A 136 -17.63 -3.06 1.16
N TRP A 137 -18.02 -2.95 -0.10
CA TRP A 137 -19.12 -2.11 -0.53
C TRP A 137 -20.42 -2.86 -0.26
N ASN A 138 -21.02 -2.59 0.90
CA ASN A 138 -22.38 -3.07 1.16
C ASN A 138 -23.40 -2.18 0.39
N PRO A 139 -24.06 -2.65 -0.68
CA PRO A 139 -24.95 -1.79 -1.47
C PRO A 139 -26.14 -1.23 -0.67
N LEU A 140 -26.47 -1.83 0.48
CA LEU A 140 -27.58 -1.42 1.34
C LEU A 140 -27.37 -0.05 1.99
N TRP A 141 -26.16 0.32 2.42
CA TRP A 141 -25.94 1.66 3.02
C TRP A 141 -25.92 2.75 1.95
N ILE A 142 -25.44 2.47 0.74
CA ILE A 142 -25.51 3.41 -0.39
C ILE A 142 -26.98 3.66 -0.76
N ALA A 143 -27.78 2.60 -0.83
CA ALA A 143 -29.22 2.71 -1.06
C ALA A 143 -29.91 3.50 0.08
N ALA A 144 -29.56 3.24 1.34
CA ALA A 144 -30.11 3.97 2.48
C ALA A 144 -29.77 5.47 2.45
N ILE A 145 -28.52 5.84 2.14
CA ILE A 145 -28.09 7.24 1.99
C ILE A 145 -28.82 7.92 0.82
N ALA A 146 -28.92 7.25 -0.33
CA ALA A 146 -29.63 7.79 -1.49
C ALA A 146 -31.12 8.03 -1.18
N LEU A 147 -31.77 7.11 -0.47
CA LEU A 147 -33.17 7.20 -0.08
C LEU A 147 -33.41 8.30 0.96
N ALA A 148 -32.48 8.48 1.90
CA ALA A 148 -32.50 9.58 2.87
C ALA A 148 -32.36 10.95 2.19
N LEU A 149 -31.44 11.09 1.23
CA LEU A 149 -31.27 12.32 0.45
C LEU A 149 -32.49 12.64 -0.42
N ALA A 150 -33.09 11.61 -1.04
CA ALA A 150 -34.33 11.77 -1.80
C ALA A 150 -35.49 12.22 -0.91
N ALA A 151 -35.66 11.61 0.26
CA ALA A 151 -36.68 11.99 1.23
C ALA A 151 -36.48 13.43 1.75
N ALA A 152 -35.24 13.80 2.11
CA ALA A 152 -34.90 15.17 2.51
C ALA A 152 -35.18 16.19 1.39
N GLY A 153 -34.85 15.83 0.14
CA GLY A 153 -35.17 16.62 -1.04
C GLY A 153 -36.68 16.83 -1.24
N ILE A 154 -37.49 15.77 -1.07
CA ILE A 154 -38.96 15.84 -1.17
C ILE A 154 -39.56 16.70 -0.05
N VAL A 155 -39.06 16.57 1.18
CA VAL A 155 -39.50 17.37 2.34
C VAL A 155 -39.15 18.84 2.12
N ALA A 156 -37.93 19.15 1.68
CA ALA A 156 -37.51 20.52 1.37
C ALA A 156 -38.29 21.13 0.19
N TRP A 157 -38.63 20.33 -0.83
CA TRP A 157 -39.45 20.75 -1.95
C TRP A 157 -40.89 21.06 -1.54
N LYS A 158 -41.51 20.19 -0.72
CA LYS A 158 -42.84 20.45 -0.14
C LYS A 158 -42.85 21.65 0.82
N GLY A 159 -41.77 21.84 1.59
CA GLY A 159 -41.59 22.97 2.50
C GLY A 159 -41.56 24.31 1.76
N ARG A 160 -40.75 24.42 0.68
CA ARG A 160 -40.67 25.64 -0.14
C ARG A 160 -41.98 25.98 -0.88
N LYS A 161 -42.77 24.98 -1.25
CA LYS A 161 -44.04 25.21 -1.97
C LYS A 161 -45.16 25.75 -1.06
N ARG A 162 -45.09 25.52 0.26
CA ARG A 162 -46.07 26.03 1.24
C ARG A 162 -45.80 27.47 1.68
N SER A 163 -44.56 27.95 1.62
CA SER A 163 -44.16 29.30 2.02
C SER A 163 -44.39 30.39 0.95
N GLY A 164 -44.83 30.02 -0.26
CA GLY A 164 -45.07 30.96 -1.37
C GLY A 164 -46.53 31.38 -1.59
N LEU A 165 -47.44 31.10 -0.65
CA LEU A 165 -48.88 31.39 -0.77
C LEU A 165 -49.41 32.42 0.25
N GLN A 166 -48.52 33.18 0.89
CA GLN A 166 -48.87 34.31 1.73
C GLN A 166 -48.09 35.56 1.31
N TYR A 167 -48.33 36.05 0.11
CA TYR A 167 -48.19 37.46 -0.29
C TYR A 167 -49.14 37.72 -1.46
#